data_AF-A0A822A666-F1
#
_entry.id   AF-A0A822A666-F1
#
_cell.length_a   1.000
_cell.length_b   1.000
_cell.length_c   1.000
_cell.angle_alpha   90.00
_cell.angle_beta   90.00
_cell.angle_gamma   90.00
#
_symmetry.space_group_name_H-M   'P 1'
#
loop_
_entity.id
_entity.type
_entity.pdbx_description
1 polymer ?
#
loop_
_entity_poly.entity_id
_entity_poly.type
_entity_poly.pdbx_seq_one_letter_code
_entity_poly.pdbx_strand_id
1 'polypeptide(L)' 'MIYHLFMRLLLPIFEDLFAVICSQNQDKKGNPLDADLKYKLDRYHVQMKKASK' A
#
# COMPACT_ATOMS: atom_id res chain seq x y z
N MET A 1 2.00 21.31 -12.57
CA MET A 1 2.70 21.61 -11.29
C MET A 1 1.91 21.12 -10.08
N ILE A 2 0.65 21.54 -9.89
CA ILE A 2 -0.22 21.07 -8.78
C ILE A 2 -0.40 19.55 -8.78
N TYR A 3 -0.65 18.93 -9.94
CA TYR A 3 -0.84 17.48 -10.05
C TYR A 3 0.37 16.66 -9.55
N HIS A 4 1.59 17.12 -9.86
CA HIS A 4 2.82 16.50 -9.37
C HIS A 4 2.99 16.64 -7.85
N LEU A 5 2.63 17.81 -7.30
CA LEU A 5 2.69 18.05 -5.86
C LEU A 5 1.64 17.19 -5.12
N PHE A 6 0.45 17.05 -5.69
CA PHE A 6 -0.65 16.27 -5.14
C PHE A 6 -0.32 14.76 -5.12
N MET A 7 0.21 14.22 -6.22
CA MET A 7 0.67 12.83 -6.27
C MET A 7 1.83 12.57 -5.30
N ARG A 8 2.73 13.54 -5.12
CA ARG A 8 3.82 13.45 -4.12
C ARG A 8 3.35 13.39 -2.67
N LEU A 9 2.15 13.90 -2.36
CA LEU A 9 1.58 13.88 -1.02
C LEU A 9 0.66 12.67 -0.81
N LEU A 10 -0.12 12.31 -1.83
CA LEU A 10 -1.02 11.16 -1.73
C LEU A 10 -0.28 9.83 -1.71
N LEU A 11 0.73 9.65 -2.57
CA LEU A 11 1.45 8.38 -2.66
C LEU A 11 2.05 7.93 -1.30
N PRO A 12 2.76 8.79 -0.54
CA PRO A 12 3.24 8.45 0.80
C PRO A 12 2.12 8.08 1.77
N ILE A 13 1.01 8.83 1.78
CA ILE A 13 -0.12 8.55 2.67
C ILE A 13 -0.72 7.17 2.39
N PHE A 14 -0.83 6.79 1.11
CA PHE A 14 -1.29 5.47 0.73
C PHE A 14 -0.28 4.36 1.06
N GLU A 15 1.03 4.62 0.95
CA GLU A 15 2.06 3.68 1.38
C GLU A 15 2.05 3.46 2.91
N ASP A 16 1.84 4.51 3.69
CA ASP A 16 1.71 4.38 5.15
C ASP A 16 0.45 3.61 5.53
N LEU A 17 -0.69 3.95 4.91
CA LEU A 17 -1.94 3.23 5.13
C LEU A 17 -1.81 1.74 4.76
N PHE A 18 -1.09 1.46 3.68
CA PHE A 18 -0.77 0.11 3.24
C PHE A 18 0.03 -0.67 4.28
N ALA A 19 1.08 -0.06 4.82
CA ALA A 19 1.92 -0.67 5.85
C ALA A 19 1.10 -0.97 7.11
N VAL A 20 0.21 -0.05 7.51
CA VAL A 20 -0.71 -0.26 8.64
C VAL A 20 -1.64 -1.44 8.38
N ILE A 21 -2.32 -1.50 7.23
CA ILE A 21 -3.22 -2.61 6.89
C ILE A 21 -2.47 -3.94 6.84
N CYS A 22 -1.27 -3.97 6.25
CA CYS A 22 -0.43 -5.17 6.23
C CYS A 22 -0.01 -5.63 7.63
N SER A 23 0.35 -4.69 8.52
CA SER A 23 0.70 -5.02 9.91
C SER A 23 -0.49 -5.54 10.72
N GLN A 24 -1.69 -5.05 10.44
CA GLN A 24 -2.92 -5.51 11.08
C GLN A 24 -3.42 -6.84 10.50
N ASN A 25 -3.09 -7.13 9.24
CA ASN A 25 -3.42 -8.38 8.57
C ASN A 25 -2.44 -9.52 8.91
N GLN A 26 -1.83 -9.50 10.09
CA GLN A 26 -0.93 -10.57 10.56
C GLN A 26 -1.42 -11.15 11.89
N ASP A 27 -1.31 -12.46 12.03
CA ASP A 27 -1.53 -13.14 13.31
C ASP A 27 -0.35 -12.89 14.27
N LYS A 28 -0.45 -13.40 15.50
CA LYS A 28 0.62 -13.28 16.51
C LYS A 28 1.93 -13.99 16.12
N LYS A 29 1.94 -14.78 15.04
CA LYS A 29 3.09 -15.51 14.50
C LYS A 29 3.62 -14.86 13.20
N GLY A 30 3.05 -13.76 12.75
CA GLY A 30 3.43 -13.05 11.52
C GLY A 30 2.83 -13.63 10.22
N ASN A 31 1.90 -14.59 10.31
CA ASN A 31 1.23 -15.13 9.13
C ASN A 31 0.11 -14.18 8.69
N PRO A 32 -0.08 -14.00 7.37
CA PRO A 32 -1.21 -13.21 6.88
C PRO A 32 -2.55 -13.85 7.30
N LEU A 33 -3.40 -13.07 7.95
CA LEU A 33 -4.76 -13.50 8.34
C LEU A 33 -5.63 -13.70 7.09
N ASP A 34 -5.52 -12.78 6.14
CA ASP A 34 -6.13 -12.85 4.82
C ASP A 34 -5.06 -12.78 3.73
N ALA A 35 -4.79 -13.92 3.10
CA ALA A 35 -3.83 -14.04 2.02
C ALA A 35 -4.29 -13.32 0.73
N ASP A 36 -5.59 -13.23 0.47
CA ASP A 36 -6.14 -12.52 -0.68
C ASP A 36 -6.01 -11.01 -0.49
N LEU A 37 -6.26 -10.51 0.73
CA LEU A 37 -5.99 -9.12 1.09
C LEU A 37 -4.53 -8.76 0.85
N LYS A 38 -3.57 -9.58 1.31
CA LYS A 38 -2.15 -9.37 1.03
C LYS A 38 -1.85 -9.31 -0.47
N TYR A 39 -2.43 -10.20 -1.26
CA TYR A 39 -2.21 -10.25 -2.71
C TYR A 39 -2.80 -9.04 -3.46
N LYS A 40 -4.00 -8.59 -3.09
CA LYS A 40 -4.62 -7.36 -3.62
C LYS A 40 -3.77 -6.14 -3.29
N LEU A 41 -3.32 -6.07 -2.04
CA LEU A 41 -2.43 -5.04 -1.55
C LEU A 41 -1.12 -4.99 -2.38
N ASP A 42 -0.38 -6.09 -2.49
CA ASP A 42 0.87 -6.12 -3.28
C ASP A 42 0.63 -5.66 -4.73
N ARG A 43 -0.50 -6.05 -5.36
CA ARG A 43 -0.87 -5.57 -6.70
C ARG A 43 -1.12 -4.07 -6.77
N TYR A 44 -1.79 -3.47 -5.78
CA TYR A 44 -2.03 -2.03 -5.76
C TYR A 44 -0.73 -1.26 -5.58
N HIS A 45 0.16 -1.73 -4.69
CA HIS A 45 1.47 -1.10 -4.49
C HIS A 45 2.31 -1.07 -5.78
N VAL A 46 2.32 -2.17 -6.54
CA VAL A 46 3.01 -2.23 -7.86
C VAL A 46 2.39 -1.26 -8.86
N GLN A 47 1.07 -1.11 -8.90
CA GLN A 47 0.39 -0.18 -9.80
C GLN A 47 0.68 1.28 -9.44
N MET A 48 0.70 1.62 -8.15
CA MET A 48 1.04 2.95 -7.67
C MET A 48 2.48 3.34 -8.04
N LYS A 49 3.44 2.40 -7.90
CA LYS A 49 4.82 2.61 -8.35
C LYS A 49 4.94 2.85 -9.86
N LYS A 50 4.09 2.21 -10.68
CA LYS A 50 4.04 2.45 -12.13
C LYS A 50 3.44 3.82 -12.45
N ALA A 51 2.40 4.23 -11.73
CA ALA A 51 1.72 5.51 -11.94
C ALA A 51 2.52 6.73 -11.45
N SER A 52 3.52 6.50 -10.58
CA SER A 52 4.42 7.54 -10.09
C SER A 52 5.64 7.80 -10.99
N LYS A 53 5.87 6.98 -12.03
CA LYS A 53 6.90 7.20 -13.06
C LYS A 53 6.34 8.06 -14.19
#